data_AF-A0A959WMD4-F1
#
_entry.id   AF-A0A959WMD4-F1
#
_cell.length_a   1.000
_cell.length_b   1.000
_cell.length_c   1.000
_cell.angle_alpha   90.00
_cell.angle_beta   90.00
_cell.angle_gamma   90.00
#
_symmetry.space_group_name_H-M   'P 1'
#
loop_
_entity.id
_entity.type
_entity.pdbx_description
1 polymer ?
#
loop_
_entity_poly.entity_id
_entity_poly.type
_entity_poly.pdbx_seq_one_letter_code
_entity_poly.pdbx_strand_id
1 'polypeptide(L)' 'DEEVSIDAALQQEPGEAEDQADFVVLTHITTERAVQSAIQRISQLESCEAPVVMLRVERLS' A
#
# COMPACT_ATOMS: atom_id res chain seq x y z
N ASP A 1 -11.19 -8.86 -1.01
CA ASP A 1 -12.38 -8.27 -1.64
C ASP A 1 -12.08 -7.58 -2.97
N GLU A 2 -11.13 -6.64 -3.06
CA GLU A 2 -10.91 -5.85 -4.28
C GLU A 2 -10.09 -6.53 -5.41
N GLU A 3 -9.92 -7.86 -5.39
CA GLU A 3 -9.08 -8.61 -6.36
C GLU A 3 -7.63 -8.07 -6.55
N VAL A 4 -7.09 -7.38 -5.54
CA VAL A 4 -5.69 -6.92 -5.54
C VAL A 4 -4.81 -7.98 -4.90
N SER A 5 -4.05 -8.70 -5.74
CA SER A 5 -3.06 -9.68 -5.28
C SER A 5 -1.74 -8.99 -4.93
N ILE A 6 -1.15 -9.37 -3.81
CA ILE A 6 0.13 -8.85 -3.33
C ILE A 6 1.27 -9.72 -3.86
N ASP A 7 2.25 -9.12 -4.54
CA ASP A 7 3.51 -9.76 -4.92
C ASP A 7 4.47 -9.79 -3.72
N ALA A 8 4.63 -8.66 -3.07
CA ALA A 8 5.53 -8.50 -1.93
C ALA A 8 5.02 -7.40 -0.99
N ALA A 9 5.39 -7.49 0.28
CA ALA A 9 5.22 -6.42 1.24
C ALA A 9 6.51 -6.24 2.04
N LEU A 10 6.85 -5.00 2.34
CA LEU A 10 7.97 -4.62 3.20
C LEU A 10 7.39 -3.79 4.35
N GLN A 11 7.72 -4.16 5.57
CA GLN A 11 7.42 -3.39 6.76
C GLN A 11 8.75 -2.98 7.40
N GLN A 12 9.01 -1.68 7.47
CA GLN A 12 10.20 -1.16 8.13
C GLN A 12 9.91 -0.93 9.61
N GLU A 13 10.84 -1.33 10.47
CA GLU A 13 10.70 -1.05 11.90
C GLU A 13 10.64 0.45 12.16
N PRO A 14 9.76 0.90 13.06
CA PRO A 14 9.74 2.30 13.49
C PRO A 14 11.09 2.71 14.08
N GLY A 15 11.47 3.97 13.91
CA GLY A 15 12.60 4.53 14.66
C GLY A 15 12.35 4.53 16.18
N GLU A 16 13.39 4.72 16.99
CA GLU A 16 13.29 4.71 18.48
C GLU A 16 12.28 5.70 19.07
N ALA A 17 11.88 6.72 18.30
CA ALA A 17 10.92 7.75 18.69
C ALA A 17 9.61 7.73 17.88
N GLU A 18 9.42 6.71 17.04
CA GLU A 18 8.24 6.54 16.20
C GLU A 18 7.46 5.32 16.68
N ASP A 19 6.13 5.41 16.72
CA ASP A 19 5.27 4.25 17.01
C ASP A 19 4.64 3.68 15.71
N GLN A 20 5.09 4.18 14.55
CA GLN A 20 4.52 3.93 13.24
C GLN A 20 5.53 3.22 12.35
N ALA A 21 5.11 2.11 11.75
CA ALA A 21 5.91 1.38 10.78
C ALA A 21 5.54 1.81 9.37
N ASP A 22 6.54 2.07 8.53
CA ASP A 22 6.31 2.23 7.09
C ASP A 22 5.92 0.87 6.49
N PHE A 23 4.83 0.85 5.73
CA PHE A 23 4.34 -0.35 5.06
C PHE A 23 4.25 -0.14 3.55
N VAL A 24 5.12 -0.84 2.81
CA VAL A 24 5.21 -0.76 1.35
C VAL A 24 4.70 -2.05 0.76
N VAL A 25 3.73 -1.96 -0.16
CA VAL A 25 3.14 -3.12 -0.83
C VAL A 25 3.39 -3.03 -2.32
N LEU A 26 3.89 -4.12 -2.90
CA LEU A 26 3.95 -4.32 -4.34
C LEU A 26 2.80 -5.24 -4.74
N THR A 27 1.93 -4.76 -5.64
CA THR A 27 0.81 -5.54 -6.15
C THR A 27 1.17 -6.19 -7.48
N HIS A 28 0.46 -7.29 -7.80
CA HIS A 28 0.39 -7.78 -9.17
C HIS A 28 -0.32 -6.76 -10.06
N ILE A 29 -0.26 -7.00 -11.39
CA ILE A 29 -1.03 -6.22 -12.37
C ILE A 29 -2.52 -6.34 -12.03
N THR A 30 -3.16 -5.20 -11.83
CA THR A 30 -4.59 -5.09 -11.56
C THR A 30 -5.14 -3.80 -12.19
N THR A 31 -6.46 -3.61 -12.11
CA THR A 31 -7.10 -2.40 -12.62
C THR A 31 -6.89 -1.23 -11.68
N GLU A 32 -6.73 -0.03 -12.23
CA GLU A 32 -6.53 1.18 -11.42
C GLU A 32 -7.71 1.45 -10.47
N ARG A 33 -8.94 1.11 -10.90
CA ARG A 33 -10.15 1.20 -10.06
C ARG A 33 -10.03 0.35 -8.79
N ALA A 34 -9.55 -0.89 -8.91
CA ALA A 34 -9.38 -1.78 -7.78
C ALA A 34 -8.35 -1.23 -6.78
N VAL A 35 -7.23 -0.69 -7.27
CA VAL A 35 -6.20 -0.05 -6.44
C VAL A 35 -6.75 1.20 -5.75
N GLN A 36 -7.50 2.05 -6.45
CA GLN A 36 -8.12 3.23 -5.85
C GLN A 36 -9.13 2.86 -4.75
N SER A 37 -9.97 1.84 -4.98
CA SER A 37 -10.91 1.33 -3.97
C SER A 37 -10.17 0.79 -2.74
N ALA A 38 -9.09 0.02 -2.95
CA ALA A 38 -8.24 -0.48 -1.87
C ALA A 38 -7.60 0.66 -1.07
N ILE A 39 -7.05 1.68 -1.74
CA ILE A 39 -6.47 2.86 -1.10
C ILE A 39 -7.52 3.61 -0.27
N GLN A 40 -8.73 3.82 -0.79
CA GLN A 40 -9.80 4.48 -0.04
C GLN A 40 -10.13 3.75 1.26
N ARG A 41 -10.13 2.41 1.24
CA ARG A 41 -10.39 1.60 2.43
C ARG A 41 -9.22 1.64 3.42
N ILE A 42 -7.99 1.59 2.93
CA ILE A 42 -6.77 1.66 3.77
C ILE A 42 -6.68 3.01 4.48
N SER A 43 -6.94 4.11 3.76
CA SER A 43 -6.93 5.47 4.32
C SER A 43 -8.03 5.73 5.37
N GLN A 44 -9.00 4.82 5.52
CA GLN A 44 -10.04 4.90 6.55
C GLN A 44 -9.69 4.10 7.82
N LEU A 45 -8.58 3.36 7.82
CA LEU A 45 -8.14 2.63 9.00
C LEU A 45 -7.59 3.59 10.05
N GLU A 46 -7.95 3.39 11.31
CA GLU A 46 -7.46 4.21 12.43
C GLU A 46 -5.93 4.17 12.57
N SER A 47 -5.29 3.09 12.11
CA SER A 47 -3.84 2.92 12.10
C SER A 47 -3.14 3.63 10.93
N CYS A 48 -3.88 4.21 9.98
CA CYS A 48 -3.32 4.91 8.84
C CYS A 48 -3.16 6.39 9.19
N GLU A 49 -2.01 6.72 9.78
CA GLU A 49 -1.73 8.08 10.25
C GLU A 49 -1.27 9.04 9.14
N ALA A 50 -0.82 8.49 8.01
CA ALA A 50 -0.33 9.24 6.86
C ALA A 50 -1.08 8.88 5.57
N PRO A 51 -1.19 9.81 4.59
CA PRO A 51 -1.80 9.52 3.31
C PRO A 51 -1.10 8.40 2.57
N VAL A 52 -1.87 7.46 2.01
CA VAL A 52 -1.33 6.39 1.17
C VAL A 52 -0.78 6.96 -0.14
N VAL A 53 0.50 6.69 -0.42
CA VAL A 53 1.16 7.08 -1.67
C VAL A 53 1.10 5.93 -2.67
N MET A 54 0.63 6.21 -3.89
CA MET A 54 0.58 5.23 -4.98
C MET A 54 1.67 5.51 -6.00
N LEU A 55 2.49 4.50 -6.30
CA LEU A 55 3.50 4.54 -7.37
C LEU A 55 3.16 3.46 -8.40
N ARG A 56 2.94 3.87 -9.66
CA ARG A 56 2.72 2.92 -10.76
C ARG A 56 4.04 2.32 -11.21
N VAL A 57 4.14 1.00 -11.16
CA VAL A 57 5.31 0.26 -11.63
C VAL A 57 4.99 -0.34 -12.99
N GLU A 58 5.80 -0.02 -14.00
CA GLU A 58 5.71 -0.60 -15.34
C GLU A 58 6.97 -1.43 -15.58
N ARG A 59 6.81 -2.67 -16.04
CA ARG A 59 7.93 -3.48 -16.51
C ARG A 59 8.06 -3.29 -18.01
N LEU A 60 9.13 -2.62 -18.43
CA LEU A 60 9.51 -2.48 -19.83
C LEU A 60 10.24 -3.77 -20.24
N SER A 61 9.48 -4.76 -20.70
CA SER A 61 10.01 -5.95 -21.38
C SER A 61 10.16 -5.71 -22.87
#